data_AF-A0A1G2Y6V7-F1
#
_entry.id   AF-A0A1G2Y6V7-F1
#
_cell.length_a   1.000
_cell.length_b   1.000
_cell.length_c   1.000
_cell.angle_alpha   90.00
_cell.angle_beta   90.00
_cell.angle_gamma   90.00
#
_symmetry.space_group_name_H-M   'P 1'
#
loop_
_entity.id
_entity.type
_entity.pdbx_description
1 polymer ?
#
loop_
_entity_poly.entity_id
_entity_poly.type
_entity_poly.pdbx_seq_one_letter_code
_entity_poly.pdbx_strand_id
1 'polypeptide(L)'
;MKLSTLKCVFLLGVMCSVLLQIPHTFAAKAPDGPNFVPLGVYLSWELTEFWAKEANIDRWEDVQKRLDILANKNVNTLWVTNMIQEDIPKLLNECEKRNMKLIIRPTKMDVRWEWPTEDPNHYYRTLIPNLIALAGSSPTLTGWVLSDEPLEKDMPKVEKIRELFQEYDPNRFTLTVTMYEQTPLVPKLTNVNVVCTDIYPFFGPNDRNGPHTDDSSKTYYRAGINRMINAIGNKKMKPWVMPQCFTEIWGPFTCDPNGDVIALPGSYYHWRMPTCAEIRWQVWEAIRGQAKGIVFFQAAPIISCSEETAKRPPFECSWKEILLKESVNTGPGALLTRTAKTTIQMDELGEIYGRLLPLTKIIYNWKPTKELIAESKHPAQIQNFSDSESGRFYSVIVNDNLQSKEETTVRLEPQTKQVIDVISGKSLSLTEEFAGGIKTVSFPLKAGDGTIIQIIR
;
A
#
# COMPACT_ATOMS: atom_id res chain seq x y z
N MET A 1 2.46 32.94 69.70
CA MET A 1 3.60 32.66 68.80
C MET A 1 4.02 31.21 68.98
N LYS A 2 4.13 30.34 67.99
CA LYS A 2 3.88 30.39 66.56
C LYS A 2 3.55 28.94 66.15
N LEU A 3 2.28 28.68 65.86
CA LEU A 3 1.85 27.53 65.06
C LEU A 3 2.44 27.73 63.65
N SER A 4 3.53 27.04 63.29
CA SER A 4 3.94 27.03 61.87
C SER A 4 4.69 25.78 61.40
N THR A 5 4.94 24.79 62.26
CA THR A 5 5.75 23.62 61.86
C THR A 5 4.94 22.35 61.59
N LEU A 6 3.72 22.23 62.15
CA LEU A 6 2.95 20.98 62.02
C LEU A 6 2.14 20.87 60.71
N LYS A 7 1.89 21.98 60.00
CA LYS A 7 1.17 21.98 58.71
C LYS A 7 2.06 21.63 57.50
N CYS A 8 3.39 21.77 57.60
CA CYS A 8 4.28 21.42 56.49
C CYS A 8 4.54 19.91 56.38
N VAL A 9 4.55 19.17 57.49
CA VAL A 9 4.79 17.71 57.44
C VAL A 9 3.57 16.95 56.88
N PHE A 10 2.35 17.44 57.15
CA PHE A 10 1.13 16.82 56.62
C PHE A 10 0.92 17.11 55.11
N LEU A 11 1.32 18.29 54.62
CA LEU A 11 1.24 18.59 53.18
C LEU A 11 2.31 17.83 52.37
N LEU A 12 3.50 17.59 52.91
CA LEU A 12 4.52 16.75 52.24
C LEU A 12 4.10 15.28 52.20
N GLY A 13 3.46 14.76 53.26
CA GLY A 13 2.97 13.38 53.29
C GLY A 13 1.88 13.11 52.25
N VAL A 14 0.93 14.05 52.08
CA VAL A 14 -0.16 13.91 51.10
C VAL A 14 0.34 14.11 49.67
N MET A 15 1.31 15.00 49.41
CA MET A 15 1.93 15.10 48.08
C MET A 15 2.76 13.85 47.72
N CYS A 16 3.45 13.22 48.67
CA CYS A 16 4.16 11.96 48.38
C CYS A 16 3.22 10.78 48.11
N SER A 17 2.04 10.72 48.75
CA SER A 17 1.06 9.66 48.45
C SER A 17 0.29 9.89 47.14
N VAL A 18 0.12 11.14 46.68
CA VAL A 18 -0.51 11.45 45.39
C VAL A 18 0.48 11.29 44.22
N LEU A 19 1.79 11.47 44.45
CA LEU A 19 2.84 11.21 43.46
C LEU A 19 3.22 9.73 43.33
N LEU A 20 2.86 8.88 44.30
CA LEU A 20 3.07 7.42 44.24
C LEU A 20 1.85 6.64 43.74
N GLN A 21 0.79 7.34 43.32
CA GLN A 21 -0.34 6.79 42.56
C GLN A 21 -0.38 7.35 41.14
N ILE A 22 0.78 7.62 40.53
CA ILE A 22 0.84 7.53 39.07
C ILE A 22 0.55 6.06 38.80
N PRO A 23 -0.62 5.70 38.21
CA PRO A 23 -0.84 4.33 37.82
C PRO A 23 0.40 3.93 37.04
N HIS A 24 1.02 2.80 37.38
CA HIS A 24 1.89 2.14 36.43
C HIS A 24 1.10 2.14 35.14
N THR A 25 1.48 3.02 34.22
CA THR A 25 0.96 3.05 32.87
C THR A 25 1.30 1.67 32.40
N PHE A 26 0.31 0.78 32.44
CA PHE A 26 0.31 -0.47 31.72
C PHE A 26 0.94 -0.10 30.40
N ALA A 27 2.12 -0.67 30.10
CA ALA A 27 2.77 -0.49 28.82
C ALA A 27 1.66 -0.61 27.79
N ALA A 28 1.28 0.52 27.19
CA ALA A 28 0.09 0.57 26.37
C ALA A 28 0.33 -0.48 25.31
N LYS A 29 -0.57 -1.47 25.21
CA LYS A 29 -0.49 -2.48 24.17
C LYS A 29 -0.30 -1.73 22.86
N ALA A 30 0.71 -2.13 22.08
CA ALA A 30 0.77 -1.72 20.69
C ALA A 30 -0.63 -1.83 20.07
N PRO A 31 -1.08 -0.87 19.24
CA PRO A 31 -2.38 -0.99 18.62
C PRO A 31 -2.47 -2.36 17.93
N ASP A 32 -3.66 -2.97 17.85
CA ASP A 32 -3.89 -4.23 17.13
C ASP A 32 -3.68 -4.11 15.59
N GLY A 33 -2.89 -3.13 15.15
CA GLY A 33 -2.66 -2.71 13.77
C GLY A 33 -3.68 -1.68 13.30
N PRO A 34 -3.56 -1.24 12.04
CA PRO A 34 -4.58 -0.41 11.39
C PRO A 34 -5.93 -1.14 11.44
N ASN A 35 -7.01 -0.43 11.78
CA ASN A 35 -8.38 -0.96 11.81
C ASN A 35 -9.16 -0.64 10.52
N PHE A 36 -8.44 -0.45 9.42
CA PHE A 36 -8.98 -0.11 8.11
C PHE A 36 -8.14 -0.79 7.02
N VAL A 37 -8.67 -0.83 5.80
CA VAL A 37 -7.94 -1.25 4.60
C VAL A 37 -7.52 0.00 3.84
N PRO A 38 -6.20 0.30 3.73
CA PRO A 38 -5.77 1.38 2.86
C PRO A 38 -6.06 1.00 1.41
N LEU A 39 -6.72 1.92 0.73
CA LEU A 39 -6.84 2.00 -0.72
C LEU A 39 -6.09 3.27 -1.09
N GLY A 40 -4.77 3.13 -1.23
CA GLY A 40 -3.84 4.23 -1.12
C GLY A 40 -2.93 4.43 -2.31
N VAL A 41 -2.20 5.54 -2.26
CA VAL A 41 -1.12 5.85 -3.20
C VAL A 41 0.09 6.39 -2.45
N TYR A 42 1.26 6.13 -3.02
CA TYR A 42 2.54 6.66 -2.58
C TYR A 42 2.83 8.02 -3.21
N LEU A 43 3.37 8.96 -2.45
CA LEU A 43 3.80 10.27 -2.94
C LEU A 43 5.21 10.60 -2.41
N SER A 44 6.15 10.80 -3.33
CA SER A 44 7.50 11.29 -3.06
C SER A 44 7.46 12.78 -2.72
N TRP A 45 7.61 13.11 -1.43
CA TRP A 45 7.45 14.48 -0.95
C TRP A 45 8.50 15.44 -1.51
N GLU A 46 9.72 14.96 -1.66
CA GLU A 46 10.88 15.68 -2.19
C GLU A 46 10.68 16.18 -3.62
N LEU A 47 9.73 15.61 -4.37
CA LEU A 47 9.42 16.00 -5.74
C LEU A 47 8.26 16.99 -5.86
N THR A 48 7.53 17.27 -4.78
CA THR A 48 6.36 18.18 -4.81
C THR A 48 6.74 19.59 -5.27
N GLU A 49 7.89 20.11 -4.81
CA GLU A 49 8.45 21.40 -5.25
C GLU A 49 8.83 21.39 -6.73
N PHE A 50 9.41 20.28 -7.21
CA PHE A 50 9.81 20.14 -8.60
C PHE A 50 8.60 20.18 -9.53
N TRP A 51 7.55 19.43 -9.22
CA TRP A 51 6.33 19.39 -10.04
C TRP A 51 5.56 20.71 -10.04
N ALA A 52 5.52 21.41 -8.92
CA ALA A 52 4.92 22.74 -8.85
C ALA A 52 5.64 23.76 -9.74
N LYS A 53 6.99 23.70 -9.79
CA LYS A 53 7.80 24.52 -10.70
C LYS A 53 7.53 24.19 -12.16
N GLU A 54 7.46 22.90 -12.53
CA GLU A 54 7.10 22.52 -13.90
C GLU A 54 5.70 23.02 -14.31
N ALA A 55 4.76 23.04 -13.35
CA ALA A 55 3.41 23.54 -13.57
C ALA A 55 3.28 25.06 -13.43
N ASN A 56 4.34 25.77 -13.04
CA ASN A 56 4.37 27.21 -12.77
C ASN A 56 3.29 27.67 -11.76
N ILE A 57 3.17 26.93 -10.65
CA ILE A 57 2.24 27.21 -9.55
C ILE A 57 2.94 27.08 -8.19
N ASP A 58 2.28 27.50 -7.11
CA ASP A 58 2.78 27.30 -5.75
C ASP A 58 2.84 25.80 -5.40
N ARG A 59 3.82 25.41 -4.57
CA ARG A 59 3.99 24.02 -4.13
C ARG A 59 2.74 23.46 -3.46
N TRP A 60 2.10 24.22 -2.59
CA TRP A 60 0.91 23.76 -1.89
C TRP A 60 -0.33 23.81 -2.76
N GLU A 61 -0.36 24.67 -3.78
CA GLU A 61 -1.39 24.62 -4.82
C GLU A 61 -1.30 23.30 -5.62
N ASP A 62 -0.11 22.87 -6.04
CA ASP A 62 0.09 21.56 -6.69
C ASP A 62 -0.32 20.40 -5.77
N VAL A 63 0.15 20.42 -4.51
CA VAL A 63 -0.21 19.39 -3.52
C VAL A 63 -1.73 19.32 -3.35
N GLN A 64 -2.41 20.45 -3.10
CA GLN A 64 -3.87 20.47 -2.94
C GLN A 64 -4.59 19.93 -4.17
N LYS A 65 -4.17 20.33 -5.37
CA LYS A 65 -4.73 19.85 -6.64
C LYS A 65 -4.59 18.33 -6.78
N ARG A 66 -3.43 17.75 -6.45
CA ARG A 66 -3.24 16.30 -6.46
C ARG A 66 -4.13 15.61 -5.42
N LEU A 67 -4.18 16.14 -4.20
CA LEU A 67 -5.01 15.59 -3.14
C LEU A 67 -6.50 15.61 -3.50
N ASP A 68 -6.98 16.66 -4.18
CA ASP A 68 -8.35 16.73 -4.69
C ASP A 68 -8.63 15.62 -5.72
N ILE A 69 -7.71 15.40 -6.66
CA ILE A 69 -7.85 14.32 -7.65
C ILE A 69 -7.88 12.96 -6.96
N LEU A 70 -6.94 12.70 -6.04
CA LEU A 70 -6.86 11.43 -5.32
C LEU A 70 -8.13 11.15 -4.51
N ALA A 71 -8.63 12.15 -3.77
CA ALA A 71 -9.87 12.03 -3.01
C ALA A 71 -11.09 11.78 -3.93
N ASN A 72 -11.18 12.50 -5.05
CA ASN A 72 -12.24 12.29 -6.06
C ASN A 72 -12.15 10.91 -6.75
N LYS A 73 -11.02 10.22 -6.62
CA LYS A 73 -10.79 8.86 -7.12
C LYS A 73 -10.80 7.84 -6.00
N ASN A 74 -11.50 8.13 -4.90
CA ASN A 74 -11.74 7.19 -3.79
C ASN A 74 -10.47 6.69 -3.10
N VAL A 75 -9.35 7.42 -3.23
CA VAL A 75 -8.14 7.13 -2.44
C VAL A 75 -8.41 7.55 -1.01
N ASN A 76 -8.28 6.61 -0.08
CA ASN A 76 -8.56 6.85 1.34
C ASN A 76 -7.27 7.00 2.18
N THR A 77 -6.10 6.72 1.60
CA THR A 77 -4.82 6.71 2.30
C THR A 77 -3.72 7.31 1.44
N LEU A 78 -2.99 8.29 1.97
CA LEU A 78 -1.78 8.83 1.39
C LEU A 78 -0.57 8.30 2.16
N TRP A 79 0.36 7.66 1.46
CA TRP A 79 1.67 7.31 1.98
C TRP A 79 2.68 8.34 1.46
N VAL A 80 3.33 9.07 2.35
CA VAL A 80 4.33 10.08 1.98
C VAL A 80 5.71 9.68 2.46
N THR A 81 6.67 9.63 1.53
CA THR A 81 8.10 9.40 1.87
C THR A 81 8.87 10.70 1.92
N ASN A 82 10.05 10.67 2.54
CA ASN A 82 10.98 11.81 2.60
C ASN A 82 10.31 13.11 3.06
N MET A 83 9.34 12.99 3.97
CA MET A 83 8.54 14.11 4.45
C MET A 83 9.39 15.09 5.26
N ILE A 84 9.34 16.35 4.87
CA ILE A 84 9.95 17.47 5.59
C ILE A 84 9.10 17.74 6.84
N GLN A 85 9.73 17.89 8.01
CA GLN A 85 9.03 17.89 9.30
C GLN A 85 8.08 19.08 9.43
N GLU A 86 8.52 20.24 8.95
CA GLU A 86 7.81 21.52 8.99
C GLU A 86 6.49 21.46 8.22
N ASP A 87 6.39 20.58 7.22
CA ASP A 87 5.19 20.43 6.41
C ASP A 87 4.13 19.51 7.05
N ILE A 88 4.49 18.72 8.08
CA ILE A 88 3.61 17.71 8.70
C ILE A 88 2.27 18.32 9.14
N PRO A 89 2.23 19.44 9.91
CA PRO A 89 0.96 19.99 10.38
C PRO A 89 0.05 20.44 9.22
N LYS A 90 0.63 21.05 8.18
CA LYS A 90 -0.14 21.53 7.03
C LYS A 90 -0.69 20.37 6.20
N LEU A 91 0.11 19.34 5.95
CA LEU A 91 -0.34 18.16 5.21
C LEU A 91 -1.44 17.40 5.97
N LEU A 92 -1.34 17.28 7.30
CA LEU A 92 -2.39 16.69 8.12
C LEU A 92 -3.74 17.40 7.92
N ASN A 93 -3.73 18.73 7.96
CA ASN A 93 -4.94 19.53 7.72
C ASN A 93 -5.48 19.33 6.30
N GLU A 94 -4.61 19.23 5.29
CA GLU A 94 -5.04 19.01 3.90
C GLU A 94 -5.62 17.61 3.66
N CYS A 95 -5.07 16.58 4.29
CA CYS A 95 -5.61 15.22 4.26
C CYS A 95 -6.93 15.13 5.03
N GLU A 96 -7.06 15.80 6.18
CA GLU A 96 -8.28 15.81 6.99
C GLU A 96 -9.48 16.39 6.23
N LYS A 97 -9.30 17.52 5.53
CA LYS A 97 -10.33 18.15 4.68
C LYS A 97 -10.95 17.19 3.65
N ARG A 98 -10.21 16.15 3.28
CA ARG A 98 -10.56 15.17 2.25
C ARG A 98 -10.85 13.78 2.81
N ASN A 99 -10.91 13.65 4.15
CA ASN A 99 -11.07 12.38 4.85
C ASN A 99 -10.06 11.31 4.42
N MET A 100 -8.84 11.72 4.08
CA MET A 100 -7.75 10.81 3.74
C MET A 100 -6.90 10.53 4.97
N LYS A 101 -6.60 9.25 5.21
CA LYS A 101 -5.60 8.85 6.20
C LYS A 101 -4.20 9.16 5.68
N LEU A 102 -3.30 9.51 6.58
CA LEU A 102 -1.92 9.82 6.28
C LEU A 102 -1.00 8.83 6.98
N ILE A 103 0.03 8.41 6.26
CA ILE A 103 1.15 7.61 6.73
C ILE A 103 2.42 8.29 6.26
N ILE A 104 3.39 8.48 7.15
CA ILE A 104 4.57 9.30 6.88
C ILE A 104 5.85 8.53 7.15
N ARG A 105 6.80 8.65 6.21
CA ARG A 105 8.24 8.49 6.45
C ARG A 105 8.91 9.86 6.42
N PRO A 106 9.36 10.41 7.56
CA PRO A 106 10.15 11.65 7.58
C PRO A 106 11.52 11.47 6.90
N THR A 107 12.04 12.50 6.22
CA THR A 107 13.35 12.46 5.51
C THR A 107 14.50 11.95 6.39
N LYS A 108 14.44 12.30 7.68
CA LYS A 108 15.45 12.01 8.69
C LYS A 108 15.29 10.63 9.35
N MET A 109 14.44 9.78 8.79
CA MET A 109 14.10 8.46 9.32
C MET A 109 14.34 7.38 8.25
N ASP A 110 15.51 6.76 8.34
CA ASP A 110 15.89 5.58 7.56
C ASP A 110 16.99 4.83 8.32
N VAL A 111 16.87 3.52 8.46
CA VAL A 111 17.88 2.69 9.12
C VAL A 111 19.12 2.47 8.27
N ARG A 112 19.01 2.65 6.95
CA ARG A 112 20.13 2.50 5.99
C ARG A 112 21.09 3.67 6.05
N TRP A 113 20.67 4.79 6.62
CA TRP A 113 21.49 5.98 6.75
C TRP A 113 22.33 5.89 8.02
N GLU A 114 23.65 5.95 7.87
CA GLU A 114 24.58 6.13 8.98
C GLU A 114 24.51 7.58 9.43
N TRP A 115 23.59 7.89 10.34
CA TRP A 115 23.52 9.22 10.92
C TRP A 115 24.79 9.48 11.75
N PRO A 116 25.41 10.66 11.63
CA PRO A 116 26.75 10.97 12.16
C PRO A 116 26.82 11.09 13.70
N THR A 117 25.89 10.47 14.43
CA THR A 117 25.89 10.44 15.88
C THR A 117 26.54 9.15 16.38
N GLU A 118 27.46 9.26 17.34
CA GLU A 118 28.10 8.12 18.01
C GLU A 118 27.08 7.18 18.68
N ASP A 119 25.87 7.66 19.00
CA ASP A 119 24.75 6.86 19.48
C ASP A 119 23.46 7.11 18.66
N PRO A 120 23.14 6.23 17.68
CA PRO A 120 21.89 6.28 16.91
C PRO A 120 20.63 6.27 17.79
N ASN A 121 20.68 5.74 19.01
CA ASN A 121 19.52 5.70 19.90
C ASN A 121 19.21 7.09 20.46
N HIS A 122 20.25 7.86 20.78
CA HIS A 122 20.09 9.23 21.24
C HIS A 122 19.45 10.11 20.16
N TYR A 123 19.87 9.93 18.90
CA TYR A 123 19.28 10.64 17.77
C TYR A 123 17.77 10.40 17.66
N TYR A 124 17.34 9.13 17.62
CA TYR A 124 15.92 8.79 17.49
C TYR A 124 15.10 9.16 18.73
N ARG A 125 15.69 9.11 19.94
CA ARG A 125 15.05 9.59 21.18
C ARG A 125 14.78 11.10 21.18
N THR A 126 15.47 11.87 20.34
CA THR A 126 15.19 13.31 20.15
C THR A 126 14.25 13.56 18.98
N LEU A 127 14.47 12.88 17.86
CA LEU A 127 13.69 13.04 16.64
C LEU A 127 12.22 12.64 16.83
N ILE A 128 11.97 11.47 17.42
CA ILE A 128 10.61 10.90 17.51
C ILE A 128 9.67 11.79 18.33
N PRO A 129 10.02 12.26 19.55
CA PRO A 129 9.18 13.19 20.29
C PRO A 129 8.84 14.48 19.52
N ASN A 130 9.79 15.03 18.76
CA ASN A 130 9.55 16.23 17.95
C ASN A 130 8.53 15.96 16.83
N LEU A 131 8.65 14.83 16.14
CA LEU A 131 7.70 14.41 15.10
C LEU A 131 6.29 14.23 15.68
N ILE A 132 6.19 13.62 16.86
CA ILE A 132 4.91 13.41 17.55
C ILE A 132 4.30 14.75 17.98
N ALA A 133 5.12 15.69 18.47
CA ALA A 133 4.66 17.02 18.82
C ALA A 133 4.10 17.78 17.59
N LEU A 134 4.76 17.66 16.44
CA LEU A 134 4.28 18.23 15.17
C LEU A 134 2.99 17.57 14.67
N ALA A 135 2.88 16.25 14.80
CA ALA A 135 1.68 15.52 14.41
C ALA A 135 0.49 15.74 15.37
N GLY A 136 0.78 16.07 16.63
CA GLY A 136 -0.21 16.21 17.69
C GLY A 136 -1.05 14.95 17.88
N SER A 137 -2.30 15.13 18.30
CA SER A 137 -3.28 14.05 18.45
C SER A 137 -4.13 13.81 17.19
N SER A 138 -3.70 14.30 16.02
CA SER A 138 -4.51 14.21 14.80
C SER A 138 -4.84 12.74 14.46
N PRO A 139 -6.14 12.39 14.27
CA PRO A 139 -6.56 11.06 13.85
C PRO A 139 -6.37 10.82 12.34
N THR A 140 -5.92 11.86 11.63
CA THR A 140 -5.53 11.79 10.21
C THR A 140 -4.21 11.05 10.07
N LEU A 141 -3.23 11.28 10.95
CA LEU A 141 -2.02 10.47 11.00
C LEU A 141 -2.33 9.12 11.63
N THR A 142 -2.19 8.05 10.85
CA THR A 142 -2.54 6.70 11.31
C THR A 142 -1.33 5.84 11.63
N GLY A 143 -0.19 6.09 10.98
CA GLY A 143 1.01 5.30 11.21
C GLY A 143 2.30 5.93 10.69
N TRP A 144 3.40 5.32 11.09
CA TRP A 144 4.77 5.71 10.78
C TRP A 144 5.47 4.62 9.96
N VAL A 145 6.14 5.03 8.88
CA VAL A 145 7.03 4.16 8.10
C VAL A 145 8.42 4.25 8.70
N LEU A 146 8.94 3.13 9.18
CA LEU A 146 10.23 3.12 9.89
C LEU A 146 11.42 3.04 8.94
N SER A 147 11.23 2.38 7.79
CA SER A 147 12.24 2.26 6.74
C SER A 147 11.60 1.97 5.40
N ASP A 148 12.31 2.39 4.36
CA ASP A 148 12.07 2.03 2.97
C ASP A 148 13.11 0.96 2.58
N GLU A 149 12.65 -0.22 2.19
CA GLU A 149 13.45 -1.38 1.76
C GLU A 149 14.70 -1.69 2.62
N PRO A 150 14.57 -1.90 3.95
CA PRO A 150 15.70 -2.32 4.78
C PRO A 150 16.21 -3.71 4.38
N LEU A 151 17.53 -3.91 4.48
CA LEU A 151 18.15 -5.23 4.32
C LEU A 151 18.11 -6.00 5.64
N GLU A 152 18.46 -7.29 5.61
CA GLU A 152 18.50 -8.15 6.80
C GLU A 152 19.31 -7.53 7.95
N LYS A 153 20.49 -6.97 7.63
CA LYS A 153 21.37 -6.30 8.60
C LYS A 153 20.72 -5.08 9.28
N ASP A 154 19.70 -4.50 8.67
CA ASP A 154 19.04 -3.28 9.14
C ASP A 154 17.82 -3.60 10.03
N MET A 155 17.28 -4.82 9.98
CA MET A 155 16.08 -5.23 10.73
C MET A 155 16.19 -5.04 12.26
N PRO A 156 17.34 -5.32 12.92
CA PRO A 156 17.48 -5.02 14.34
C PRO A 156 17.32 -3.52 14.66
N LYS A 157 17.75 -2.64 13.75
CA LYS A 157 17.55 -1.18 13.90
C LYS A 157 16.09 -0.81 13.69
N VAL A 158 15.39 -1.43 12.72
CA VAL A 158 13.95 -1.22 12.51
C VAL A 158 13.17 -1.56 13.78
N GLU A 159 13.45 -2.71 14.40
CA GLU A 159 12.79 -3.11 15.65
C GLU A 159 13.07 -2.13 16.79
N LYS A 160 14.30 -1.64 16.90
CA LYS A 160 14.65 -0.66 17.94
C LYS A 160 13.92 0.68 17.76
N ILE A 161 13.79 1.15 16.53
CA ILE A 161 12.99 2.35 16.21
C ILE A 161 11.51 2.09 16.52
N ARG A 162 10.99 0.90 16.20
CA ARG A 162 9.62 0.50 16.54
C ARG A 162 9.38 0.56 18.05
N GLU A 163 10.32 0.09 18.87
CA GLU A 163 10.23 0.18 20.34
C GLU A 163 10.13 1.64 20.82
N LEU A 164 10.90 2.55 20.21
CA LEU A 164 10.81 3.98 20.53
C LEU A 164 9.46 4.59 20.14
N PHE A 165 8.90 4.24 18.97
CA PHE A 165 7.55 4.66 18.62
C PHE A 165 6.50 4.07 19.56
N GLN A 166 6.68 2.82 20.02
CA GLN A 166 5.79 2.23 21.02
C GLN A 166 5.88 2.95 22.37
N GLU A 167 7.04 3.47 22.74
CA GLU A 167 7.26 4.27 23.96
C GLU A 167 6.58 5.64 23.86
N TYR A 168 6.78 6.36 22.74
CA TYR A 168 6.37 7.76 22.62
C TYR A 168 5.02 7.99 21.92
N ASP A 169 4.59 7.11 21.01
CA ASP A 169 3.33 7.19 20.24
C ASP A 169 2.63 5.83 20.13
N PRO A 170 2.20 5.24 21.27
CA PRO A 170 1.61 3.91 21.29
C PRO A 170 0.26 3.80 20.59
N ASN A 171 -0.31 4.90 20.09
CA ASN A 171 -1.64 4.93 19.46
C ASN A 171 -1.59 4.78 17.94
N ARG A 172 -0.42 4.98 17.32
CA ARG A 172 -0.23 4.88 15.87
C ARG A 172 0.55 3.63 15.52
N PHE A 173 0.18 3.00 14.42
CA PHE A 173 0.85 1.78 14.00
C PHE A 173 2.19 2.11 13.33
N THR A 174 3.08 1.13 13.32
CA THR A 174 4.37 1.19 12.63
C THR A 174 4.41 0.16 11.52
N LEU A 175 5.14 0.48 10.46
CA LEU A 175 5.32 -0.39 9.32
C LEU A 175 6.70 -0.22 8.67
N THR A 176 7.04 -1.17 7.80
CA THR A 176 8.15 -1.05 6.84
C THR A 176 7.68 -1.60 5.50
N VAL A 177 8.21 -1.04 4.41
CA VAL A 177 8.12 -1.66 3.08
C VAL A 177 9.42 -2.38 2.78
N THR A 178 9.35 -3.54 2.14
CA THR A 178 10.51 -4.33 1.73
C THR A 178 10.26 -5.00 0.40
N MET A 179 11.32 -5.10 -0.41
CA MET A 179 11.37 -5.98 -1.56
C MET A 179 10.92 -7.40 -1.19
N TYR A 180 10.24 -8.07 -2.11
CA TYR A 180 9.59 -9.36 -1.88
C TYR A 180 10.57 -10.47 -1.41
N GLU A 181 11.87 -10.38 -1.71
CA GLU A 181 12.88 -11.31 -1.22
C GLU A 181 13.18 -11.13 0.28
N GLN A 182 13.21 -9.89 0.78
CA GLN A 182 13.51 -9.55 2.17
C GLN A 182 12.26 -9.61 3.05
N THR A 183 11.07 -9.47 2.47
CA THR A 183 9.79 -9.46 3.20
C THR A 183 9.62 -10.59 4.21
N PRO A 184 10.00 -11.86 3.94
CA PRO A 184 9.89 -12.94 4.92
C PRO A 184 10.72 -12.76 6.20
N LEU A 185 11.70 -11.86 6.20
CA LEU A 185 12.51 -11.54 7.37
C LEU A 185 11.80 -10.57 8.33
N VAL A 186 10.92 -9.70 7.82
CA VAL A 186 10.26 -8.68 8.65
C VAL A 186 9.47 -9.31 9.80
N PRO A 187 8.56 -10.29 9.57
CA PRO A 187 7.88 -10.95 10.67
C PRO A 187 8.82 -11.70 11.60
N LYS A 188 9.97 -12.20 11.12
CA LYS A 188 10.92 -12.99 11.92
C LYS A 188 11.75 -12.13 12.86
N LEU A 189 12.11 -10.92 12.43
CA LEU A 189 13.12 -10.08 13.08
C LEU A 189 12.55 -8.81 13.72
N THR A 190 11.26 -8.52 13.51
CA THR A 190 10.60 -7.32 14.04
C THR A 190 9.21 -7.65 14.57
N ASN A 191 8.61 -6.70 15.29
CA ASN A 191 7.23 -6.73 15.78
C ASN A 191 6.39 -5.58 15.23
N VAL A 192 6.71 -5.06 14.04
CA VAL A 192 5.92 -4.01 13.38
C VAL A 192 4.46 -4.46 13.22
N ASN A 193 3.53 -3.51 13.21
CA ASN A 193 2.10 -3.83 13.12
C ASN A 193 1.70 -4.25 11.69
N VAL A 194 2.40 -3.72 10.69
CA VAL A 194 2.12 -3.94 9.28
C VAL A 194 3.41 -4.32 8.56
N VAL A 195 3.30 -5.34 7.72
CA VAL A 195 4.36 -5.75 6.80
C VAL A 195 3.88 -5.38 5.41
N CYS A 196 4.59 -4.46 4.76
CA CYS A 196 4.31 -4.08 3.38
C CYS A 196 5.38 -4.67 2.47
N THR A 197 4.96 -5.28 1.37
CA THR A 197 5.86 -5.73 0.31
C THR A 197 5.58 -4.97 -0.96
N ASP A 198 6.61 -4.42 -1.56
CA ASP A 198 6.56 -3.91 -2.92
C ASP A 198 6.82 -5.05 -3.90
N ILE A 199 5.93 -5.15 -4.88
CA ILE A 199 5.92 -6.23 -5.84
C ILE A 199 5.57 -5.63 -7.19
N TYR A 200 6.55 -5.53 -8.07
CA TYR A 200 6.41 -4.94 -9.40
C TYR A 200 6.55 -6.03 -10.47
N PRO A 201 5.44 -6.57 -10.99
CA PRO A 201 5.50 -7.76 -11.84
C PRO A 201 5.58 -7.46 -13.33
N PHE A 202 5.52 -6.21 -13.79
CA PHE A 202 5.40 -5.87 -15.20
C PHE A 202 6.68 -5.21 -15.72
N PHE A 203 7.61 -6.05 -16.19
CA PHE A 203 8.88 -5.60 -16.76
C PHE A 203 8.74 -5.28 -18.25
N GLY A 204 9.71 -4.52 -18.77
CA GLY A 204 9.82 -4.26 -20.19
C GLY A 204 10.00 -5.54 -21.01
N PRO A 205 9.64 -5.53 -22.30
CA PRO A 205 9.54 -6.75 -23.12
C PRO A 205 10.85 -7.52 -23.29
N ASN A 206 12.01 -6.86 -23.10
CA ASN A 206 13.34 -7.47 -23.23
C ASN A 206 14.12 -7.47 -21.91
N ASP A 207 13.46 -7.21 -20.78
CA ASP A 207 14.09 -7.16 -19.47
C ASP A 207 14.63 -8.54 -19.05
N ARG A 208 15.83 -8.57 -18.46
CA ARG A 208 16.51 -9.81 -18.01
C ARG A 208 16.33 -10.11 -16.52
N ASN A 209 15.90 -9.12 -15.76
CA ASN A 209 15.81 -9.16 -14.30
C ASN A 209 14.42 -9.57 -13.81
N GLY A 210 13.40 -9.62 -14.69
CA GLY A 210 12.06 -9.96 -14.28
C GLY A 210 11.13 -10.55 -15.35
N PRO A 211 9.89 -10.90 -14.95
CA PRO A 211 8.86 -11.42 -15.83
C PRO A 211 8.43 -10.42 -16.91
N HIS A 212 8.29 -10.90 -18.15
CA HIS A 212 7.85 -10.12 -19.31
C HIS A 212 6.68 -10.78 -20.08
N THR A 213 6.08 -11.84 -19.52
CA THR A 213 4.85 -12.46 -20.04
C THR A 213 3.74 -12.39 -18.99
N ASP A 214 2.47 -12.43 -19.41
CA ASP A 214 1.32 -12.39 -18.49
C ASP A 214 1.44 -13.48 -17.41
N ASP A 215 1.68 -14.73 -17.78
CA ASP A 215 1.75 -15.84 -16.83
C ASP A 215 2.94 -15.73 -15.86
N SER A 216 4.10 -15.27 -16.33
CA SER A 216 5.27 -15.07 -15.45
C SER A 216 5.06 -13.88 -14.50
N SER A 217 4.44 -12.80 -14.97
CA SER A 217 4.10 -11.62 -14.17
C SER A 217 3.13 -11.98 -13.05
N LYS A 218 2.06 -12.72 -13.41
CA LYS A 218 1.07 -13.20 -12.45
C LYS A 218 1.67 -14.14 -11.42
N THR A 219 2.53 -15.06 -11.85
CA THR A 219 3.23 -16.00 -10.97
C THR A 219 4.16 -15.28 -10.00
N TYR A 220 4.94 -14.31 -10.49
CA TYR A 220 5.82 -13.50 -9.68
C TYR A 220 5.07 -12.74 -8.59
N TYR A 221 3.97 -12.06 -8.96
CA TYR A 221 3.18 -11.28 -8.00
C TYR A 221 2.57 -12.16 -6.90
N ARG A 222 1.99 -13.30 -7.30
CA ARG A 222 1.47 -14.32 -6.38
C ARG A 222 2.53 -14.86 -5.44
N ALA A 223 3.72 -15.14 -5.96
CA ALA A 223 4.82 -15.66 -5.16
C ALA A 223 5.24 -14.65 -4.08
N GLY A 224 5.34 -13.35 -4.41
CA GLY A 224 5.63 -12.30 -3.44
C GLY A 224 4.58 -12.21 -2.32
N ILE A 225 3.29 -12.16 -2.69
CA ILE A 225 2.20 -12.14 -1.71
C ILE A 225 2.23 -13.39 -0.82
N ASN A 226 2.31 -14.58 -1.41
CA ASN A 226 2.31 -15.83 -0.66
C ASN A 226 3.51 -15.92 0.30
N ARG A 227 4.70 -15.45 -0.10
CA ARG A 227 5.88 -15.39 0.78
C ARG A 227 5.61 -14.51 2.00
N MET A 228 5.02 -13.33 1.81
CA MET A 228 4.63 -12.45 2.91
C MET A 228 3.60 -13.10 3.85
N ILE A 229 2.49 -13.61 3.30
CA ILE A 229 1.42 -14.23 4.09
C ILE A 229 1.94 -15.42 4.89
N ASN A 230 2.73 -16.29 4.27
CA ASN A 230 3.32 -17.44 4.94
C ASN A 230 4.30 -17.03 6.05
N ALA A 231 5.09 -15.96 5.84
CA ALA A 231 6.02 -15.47 6.84
C ALA A 231 5.33 -14.81 8.04
N ILE A 232 4.21 -14.12 7.81
CA ILE A 232 3.37 -13.56 8.87
C ILE A 232 2.73 -14.69 9.69
N GLY A 233 2.18 -15.70 9.01
CA GLY A 233 1.50 -16.83 9.64
C GLY A 233 0.36 -16.37 10.56
N ASN A 234 0.39 -16.80 11.82
CA ASN A 234 -0.63 -16.45 12.82
C ASN A 234 -0.30 -15.18 13.63
N LYS A 235 0.76 -14.44 13.26
CA LYS A 235 1.13 -13.21 13.96
C LYS A 235 0.07 -12.13 13.75
N LYS A 236 -0.03 -11.21 14.70
CA LYS A 236 -0.93 -10.04 14.63
C LYS A 236 -0.38 -8.93 13.72
N MET A 237 0.20 -9.30 12.58
CA MET A 237 0.69 -8.35 11.58
C MET A 237 -0.28 -8.28 10.43
N LYS A 238 -0.45 -7.10 9.85
CA LYS A 238 -1.30 -6.93 8.66
C LYS A 238 -0.47 -6.97 7.39
N PRO A 239 -0.80 -7.87 6.43
CA PRO A 239 -0.12 -7.94 5.15
C PRO A 239 -0.60 -6.83 4.23
N TRP A 240 0.27 -5.91 3.83
CA TRP A 240 -0.03 -4.89 2.83
C TRP A 240 0.82 -5.12 1.59
N VAL A 241 0.32 -4.70 0.44
CA VAL A 241 1.06 -4.74 -0.82
C VAL A 241 1.22 -3.34 -1.38
N MET A 242 2.35 -3.11 -2.04
CA MET A 242 2.63 -1.94 -2.84
C MET A 242 2.76 -2.37 -4.31
N PRO A 243 1.67 -2.32 -5.09
CA PRO A 243 1.69 -2.73 -6.48
C PRO A 243 2.29 -1.66 -7.41
N GLN A 244 2.61 -2.07 -8.63
CA GLN A 244 3.21 -1.24 -9.66
C GLN A 244 2.16 -0.37 -10.37
N CYS A 245 2.45 0.93 -10.50
CA CYS A 245 1.83 1.82 -11.47
C CYS A 245 2.81 2.95 -11.86
N PHE A 246 3.90 2.57 -12.50
CA PHE A 246 4.92 3.48 -12.99
C PHE A 246 5.72 2.83 -14.12
N THR A 247 6.53 3.65 -14.79
CA THR A 247 7.54 3.23 -15.77
C THR A 247 8.93 3.52 -15.20
N GLU A 248 9.91 2.68 -15.48
CA GLU A 248 11.31 2.97 -15.20
C GLU A 248 12.19 2.69 -16.42
N ILE A 249 13.03 3.68 -16.73
CA ILE A 249 13.93 3.67 -17.88
C ILE A 249 15.32 4.07 -17.38
N TRP A 250 16.32 3.27 -17.73
CA TRP A 250 17.72 3.60 -17.51
C TRP A 250 18.36 3.99 -18.85
N GLY A 251 18.99 5.16 -18.92
CA GLY A 251 19.53 5.73 -20.17
C GLY A 251 18.75 6.96 -20.65
N PRO A 252 18.82 7.30 -21.96
CA PRO A 252 18.18 8.49 -22.51
C PRO A 252 16.65 8.35 -22.65
N PHE A 253 15.91 9.30 -22.10
CA PHE A 253 14.47 9.39 -22.30
C PHE A 253 14.01 10.86 -22.33
N THR A 254 12.82 11.07 -22.87
CA THR A 254 12.14 12.37 -22.88
C THR A 254 10.67 12.18 -22.54
N CYS A 255 9.88 13.25 -22.54
CA CYS A 255 8.43 13.18 -22.42
C CYS A 255 7.77 13.87 -23.61
N ASP A 256 6.59 13.39 -23.99
CA ASP A 256 5.74 14.07 -24.97
C ASP A 256 4.95 15.24 -24.32
N PRO A 257 4.18 16.03 -25.11
CA PRO A 257 3.35 17.11 -24.58
C PRO A 257 2.22 16.66 -23.64
N ASN A 258 1.78 15.40 -23.70
CA ASN A 258 0.78 14.83 -22.79
C ASN A 258 1.38 14.43 -21.44
N GLY A 259 2.72 14.38 -21.36
CA GLY A 259 3.46 13.92 -20.19
C GLY A 259 3.72 12.43 -20.19
N ASP A 260 3.46 11.74 -21.31
CA ASP A 260 3.89 10.37 -21.52
C ASP A 260 5.40 10.33 -21.66
N VAL A 261 5.99 9.23 -21.23
CA VAL A 261 7.44 9.05 -21.17
C VAL A 261 7.87 8.29 -22.41
N ILE A 262 8.80 8.87 -23.15
CA ILE A 262 9.35 8.32 -24.39
C ILE A 262 10.78 7.84 -24.11
N ALA A 263 10.96 6.53 -24.06
CA ALA A 263 12.29 5.92 -23.98
C ALA A 263 12.99 6.06 -25.34
N LEU A 264 14.19 6.63 -25.37
CA LEU A 264 14.94 6.88 -26.61
C LEU A 264 15.89 5.70 -26.94
N PRO A 265 16.40 5.61 -28.19
CA PRO A 265 17.37 4.58 -28.55
C PRO A 265 18.59 4.57 -27.62
N GLY A 266 19.03 3.37 -27.23
CA GLY A 266 20.09 3.17 -26.24
C GLY A 266 19.61 3.11 -24.79
N SER A 267 18.31 3.33 -24.53
CA SER A 267 17.73 3.09 -23.20
C SER A 267 17.46 1.62 -22.90
N TYR A 268 17.55 1.28 -21.63
CA TYR A 268 17.02 0.07 -21.04
C TYR A 268 15.64 0.35 -20.44
N TYR A 269 14.62 -0.36 -20.92
CA TYR A 269 13.25 -0.23 -20.45
C TYR A 269 12.99 -1.29 -19.37
N HIS A 270 13.18 -0.91 -18.10
CA HIS A 270 13.18 -1.84 -16.96
C HIS A 270 11.76 -2.26 -16.56
N TRP A 271 10.95 -1.29 -16.10
CA TRP A 271 9.56 -1.51 -15.72
C TRP A 271 8.64 -0.77 -16.68
N ARG A 272 7.63 -1.48 -17.21
CA ARG A 272 6.63 -0.87 -18.08
C ARG A 272 5.43 -0.39 -17.28
N MET A 273 4.77 0.68 -17.74
CA MET A 273 3.49 1.08 -17.17
C MET A 273 2.46 -0.06 -17.34
N PRO A 274 1.79 -0.51 -16.27
CA PRO A 274 0.72 -1.50 -16.40
C PRO A 274 -0.49 -0.96 -17.16
N THR A 275 -1.16 -1.87 -17.86
CA THR A 275 -2.45 -1.62 -18.52
C THR A 275 -3.58 -1.50 -17.49
N CYS A 276 -4.74 -0.95 -17.87
CA CYS A 276 -5.91 -0.90 -16.99
C CYS A 276 -6.36 -2.28 -16.50
N ALA A 277 -6.24 -3.34 -17.32
CA ALA A 277 -6.56 -4.71 -16.91
C ALA A 277 -5.59 -5.20 -15.83
N GLU A 278 -4.31 -4.86 -15.94
CA GLU A 278 -3.27 -5.21 -14.96
C GLU A 278 -3.42 -4.41 -13.65
N ILE A 279 -3.87 -3.15 -13.71
CA ILE A 279 -4.22 -2.37 -12.52
C ILE A 279 -5.38 -3.02 -11.77
N ARG A 280 -6.47 -3.39 -12.47
CA ARG A 280 -7.58 -4.17 -11.89
C ARG A 280 -7.08 -5.45 -11.24
N TRP A 281 -6.28 -6.19 -11.98
CA TRP A 281 -5.81 -7.51 -11.59
C TRP A 281 -4.96 -7.45 -10.32
N GLN A 282 -4.00 -6.52 -10.23
CA GLN A 282 -3.15 -6.36 -9.05
C GLN A 282 -3.98 -6.11 -7.77
N VAL A 283 -5.03 -5.29 -7.86
CA VAL A 283 -5.93 -4.98 -6.72
C VAL A 283 -6.69 -6.23 -6.29
N TRP A 284 -7.36 -6.89 -7.24
CA TRP A 284 -8.19 -8.04 -6.96
C TRP A 284 -7.38 -9.25 -6.50
N GLU A 285 -6.23 -9.48 -7.11
CA GLU A 285 -5.29 -10.53 -6.75
C GLU A 285 -4.69 -10.28 -5.37
N ALA A 286 -4.43 -9.03 -4.97
CA ALA A 286 -3.98 -8.71 -3.63
C ALA A 286 -5.03 -9.11 -2.57
N ILE A 287 -6.30 -8.76 -2.80
CA ILE A 287 -7.40 -9.11 -1.88
C ILE A 287 -7.59 -10.63 -1.83
N ARG A 288 -7.60 -11.29 -3.00
CA ARG A 288 -7.67 -12.76 -3.11
C ARG A 288 -6.49 -13.42 -2.38
N GLY A 289 -5.31 -12.83 -2.48
CA GLY A 289 -4.08 -13.18 -1.79
C GLY A 289 -4.03 -12.77 -0.31
N GLN A 290 -5.15 -12.34 0.28
CA GLN A 290 -5.32 -12.02 1.70
C GLN A 290 -4.66 -10.71 2.15
N ALA A 291 -4.20 -9.85 1.24
CA ALA A 291 -3.73 -8.52 1.60
C ALA A 291 -4.84 -7.72 2.30
N LYS A 292 -4.46 -6.96 3.32
CA LYS A 292 -5.29 -6.07 4.13
C LYS A 292 -5.03 -4.60 3.87
N GLY A 293 -4.31 -4.31 2.80
CA GLY A 293 -3.98 -2.95 2.37
C GLY A 293 -3.26 -2.94 1.03
N ILE A 294 -3.58 -1.94 0.21
CA ILE A 294 -3.07 -1.78 -1.15
C ILE A 294 -2.67 -0.31 -1.31
N VAL A 295 -1.40 -0.04 -1.57
CA VAL A 295 -0.89 1.32 -1.77
C VAL A 295 -0.07 1.34 -3.05
N PHE A 296 -0.58 1.93 -4.13
CA PHE A 296 0.18 1.95 -5.40
C PHE A 296 1.39 2.87 -5.35
N PHE A 297 2.52 2.36 -5.83
CA PHE A 297 3.65 3.19 -6.25
C PHE A 297 3.45 3.54 -7.74
N GLN A 298 3.10 4.78 -8.11
CA GLN A 298 3.01 5.98 -7.28
C GLN A 298 2.07 7.05 -7.87
N ALA A 299 1.72 8.05 -7.06
CA ALA A 299 0.81 9.13 -7.40
C ALA A 299 1.37 10.09 -8.45
N ALA A 300 2.62 10.54 -8.33
CA ALA A 300 3.27 11.45 -9.27
C ALA A 300 4.55 10.81 -9.81
N PRO A 301 5.04 11.19 -11.02
CA PRO A 301 6.25 10.59 -11.57
C PRO A 301 7.46 10.82 -10.65
N ILE A 302 8.44 9.90 -10.66
CA ILE A 302 9.78 10.11 -10.09
C ILE A 302 10.83 10.50 -11.12
N ILE A 303 10.42 10.54 -12.38
CA ILE A 303 11.30 10.78 -13.52
C ILE A 303 11.11 12.21 -14.02
N SER A 304 12.20 12.98 -14.00
CA SER A 304 12.27 14.30 -14.61
C SER A 304 12.69 14.18 -16.08
N CYS A 305 11.84 14.62 -16.99
CA CYS A 305 12.12 14.68 -18.43
C CYS A 305 12.84 15.99 -18.78
N SER A 306 14.14 16.04 -18.54
CA SER A 306 15.01 17.18 -18.90
C SER A 306 15.73 16.97 -20.23
N GLU A 307 16.14 18.06 -20.88
CA GLU A 307 16.99 18.00 -22.08
C GLU A 307 18.31 17.26 -21.82
N GLU A 308 18.87 17.40 -20.61
CA GLU A 308 20.05 16.66 -20.18
C GLU A 308 19.79 15.15 -20.17
N THR A 309 18.64 14.72 -19.66
CA THR A 309 18.25 13.31 -19.61
C THR A 309 18.09 12.74 -21.02
N ALA A 310 17.50 13.50 -21.94
CA ALA A 310 17.34 13.10 -23.34
C ALA A 310 18.68 12.95 -24.10
N LYS A 311 19.72 13.69 -23.68
CA LYS A 311 21.07 13.66 -24.26
C LYS A 311 22.04 12.69 -23.58
N ARG A 312 21.59 11.95 -22.56
CA ARG A 312 22.44 10.95 -21.89
C ARG A 312 22.98 9.94 -22.92
N PRO A 313 24.21 9.45 -22.73
CA PRO A 313 24.68 8.33 -23.55
C PRO A 313 23.77 7.11 -23.35
N PRO A 314 23.79 6.15 -24.30
CA PRO A 314 23.15 4.85 -24.10
C PRO A 314 23.52 4.25 -22.74
N PHE A 315 22.57 3.52 -22.15
CA PHE A 315 22.79 2.87 -20.86
C PHE A 315 24.00 1.92 -20.94
N GLU A 316 24.90 2.06 -19.97
CA GLU A 316 26.13 1.28 -19.93
C GLU A 316 25.87 -0.08 -19.29
N CYS A 317 25.84 -1.12 -20.13
CA CYS A 317 25.65 -2.51 -19.70
C CYS A 317 26.38 -3.48 -20.62
N SER A 318 26.67 -4.69 -20.13
CA SER A 318 27.26 -5.76 -20.94
C SER A 318 26.30 -6.36 -21.97
N TRP A 319 24.99 -6.14 -21.80
CA TRP A 319 23.91 -6.76 -22.56
C TRP A 319 23.23 -5.80 -23.56
N LYS A 320 24.02 -5.14 -24.41
CA LYS A 320 23.57 -4.07 -25.34
C LYS A 320 22.45 -4.47 -26.31
N GLU A 321 22.25 -5.76 -26.53
CA GLU A 321 21.20 -6.34 -27.37
C GLU A 321 19.79 -6.02 -26.86
N ILE A 322 19.58 -5.86 -25.54
CA ILE A 322 18.25 -5.57 -24.97
C ILE A 322 17.93 -4.07 -24.91
N LEU A 323 18.92 -3.21 -25.19
CA LEU A 323 18.70 -1.77 -25.29
C LEU A 323 17.83 -1.45 -26.50
N LEU A 324 16.89 -0.53 -26.30
CA LEU A 324 15.97 -0.06 -27.34
C LEU A 324 16.73 0.42 -28.58
N LYS A 325 16.26 0.00 -29.75
CA LYS A 325 16.80 0.43 -31.05
C LYS A 325 16.05 1.63 -31.62
N GLU A 326 14.81 1.80 -31.18
CA GLU A 326 13.89 2.84 -31.61
C GLU A 326 13.25 3.50 -30.40
N SER A 327 12.65 4.68 -30.61
CA SER A 327 11.92 5.34 -29.53
C SER A 327 10.63 4.59 -29.22
N VAL A 328 10.31 4.43 -27.94
CA VAL A 328 9.09 3.75 -27.48
C VAL A 328 8.32 4.68 -26.55
N ASN A 329 7.04 4.90 -26.85
CA ASN A 329 6.12 5.51 -25.87
C ASN A 329 5.80 4.47 -24.80
N THR A 330 6.21 4.75 -23.56
CA THR A 330 6.03 3.86 -22.40
C THR A 330 4.73 4.14 -21.64
N GLY A 331 3.96 5.15 -22.08
CA GLY A 331 2.78 5.66 -21.41
C GLY A 331 3.14 6.65 -20.30
N PRO A 332 2.22 6.93 -19.36
CA PRO A 332 2.47 7.84 -18.27
C PRO A 332 3.53 7.29 -17.31
N GLY A 333 4.22 8.19 -16.60
CA GLY A 333 5.23 7.81 -15.61
C GLY A 333 4.69 7.40 -14.24
N ALA A 334 3.40 7.64 -13.98
CA ALA A 334 2.72 7.43 -12.69
C ALA A 334 1.20 7.50 -12.85
N LEU A 335 0.45 7.41 -11.75
CA LEU A 335 -1.01 7.58 -11.74
C LEU A 335 -1.47 8.99 -12.13
N LEU A 336 -0.73 10.02 -11.79
CA LEU A 336 -0.98 11.41 -12.21
C LEU A 336 0.14 11.88 -13.12
N THR A 337 -0.21 12.79 -14.04
CA THR A 337 0.81 13.45 -14.86
C THR A 337 1.62 14.45 -14.04
N ARG A 338 2.70 14.95 -14.65
CA ARG A 338 3.58 15.98 -14.06
C ARG A 338 2.82 17.27 -13.69
N THR A 339 1.75 17.61 -14.42
CA THR A 339 0.91 18.80 -14.19
C THR A 339 -0.35 18.51 -13.36
N ALA A 340 -0.36 17.40 -12.62
CA ALA A 340 -1.47 16.93 -11.80
C ALA A 340 -2.76 16.76 -12.62
N LYS A 341 -2.71 15.98 -13.70
CA LYS A 341 -3.89 15.48 -14.40
C LYS A 341 -4.04 13.98 -14.16
N THR A 342 -5.27 13.48 -14.21
CA THR A 342 -5.55 12.04 -14.12
C THR A 342 -5.01 11.32 -15.35
N THR A 343 -4.55 10.08 -15.18
CA THR A 343 -4.26 9.13 -16.25
C THR A 343 -5.39 8.11 -16.36
N ILE A 344 -5.39 7.32 -17.44
CA ILE A 344 -6.37 6.22 -17.58
C ILE A 344 -6.20 5.17 -16.47
N GLN A 345 -4.98 4.97 -15.97
CA GLN A 345 -4.70 4.07 -14.85
C GLN A 345 -5.29 4.60 -13.54
N MET A 346 -5.22 5.91 -13.29
CA MET A 346 -5.84 6.51 -12.10
C MET A 346 -7.38 6.50 -12.17
N ASP A 347 -7.93 6.70 -13.37
CA ASP A 347 -9.38 6.59 -13.58
C ASP A 347 -9.86 5.16 -13.29
N GLU A 348 -9.15 4.15 -13.83
CA GLU A 348 -9.42 2.74 -13.57
C GLU A 348 -9.27 2.39 -12.08
N LEU A 349 -8.17 2.82 -11.45
CA LEU A 349 -7.94 2.60 -10.02
C LEU A 349 -9.07 3.19 -9.17
N GLY A 350 -9.51 4.40 -9.51
CA GLY A 350 -10.59 5.09 -8.81
C GLY A 350 -11.95 4.40 -8.92
N GLU A 351 -12.27 3.78 -10.06
CA GLU A 351 -13.48 2.95 -10.23
C GLU A 351 -13.44 1.74 -9.30
N ILE A 352 -12.31 1.03 -9.25
CA ILE A 352 -12.15 -0.16 -8.39
C ILE A 352 -12.19 0.25 -6.91
N TYR A 353 -11.48 1.30 -6.52
CA TYR A 353 -11.47 1.79 -5.15
C TYR A 353 -12.85 2.24 -4.69
N GLY A 354 -13.64 2.89 -5.56
CA GLY A 354 -15.03 3.24 -5.27
C GLY A 354 -15.90 2.02 -4.97
N ARG A 355 -15.71 0.91 -5.70
CA ARG A 355 -16.40 -0.37 -5.45
C ARG A 355 -15.98 -1.04 -4.14
N LEU A 356 -14.71 -0.90 -3.75
CA LEU A 356 -14.13 -1.57 -2.58
C LEU A 356 -14.27 -0.78 -1.28
N LEU A 357 -14.32 0.54 -1.33
CA LEU A 357 -14.32 1.42 -0.15
C LEU A 357 -15.43 1.05 0.86
N PRO A 358 -16.70 0.79 0.44
CA PRO A 358 -17.76 0.37 1.35
C PRO A 358 -17.55 -1.01 2.00
N LEU A 359 -16.67 -1.83 1.41
CA LEU A 359 -16.41 -3.21 1.83
C LEU A 359 -15.16 -3.36 2.70
N THR A 360 -14.40 -2.28 2.92
CA THR A 360 -13.12 -2.30 3.65
C THR A 360 -13.22 -2.94 5.03
N LYS A 361 -14.27 -2.65 5.82
CA LYS A 361 -14.49 -3.30 7.13
C LYS A 361 -14.61 -4.82 7.01
N ILE A 362 -15.37 -5.26 6.01
CA ILE A 362 -15.63 -6.68 5.79
C ILE A 362 -14.35 -7.37 5.31
N ILE A 363 -13.65 -6.79 4.32
CA ILE A 363 -12.36 -7.27 3.81
C ILE A 363 -11.32 -7.37 4.94
N TYR A 364 -11.29 -6.39 5.84
CA TYR A 364 -10.38 -6.38 6.98
C TYR A 364 -10.57 -7.60 7.89
N ASN A 365 -11.82 -7.97 8.18
CA ASN A 365 -12.18 -9.02 9.14
C ASN A 365 -12.03 -10.45 8.60
N TRP A 366 -12.06 -10.63 7.28
CA TRP A 366 -12.02 -11.96 6.68
C TRP A 366 -10.75 -12.74 6.97
N LYS A 367 -10.92 -14.04 7.16
CA LYS A 367 -9.84 -15.03 7.24
C LYS A 367 -10.02 -16.05 6.13
N PRO A 368 -8.95 -16.53 5.49
CA PRO A 368 -9.07 -17.62 4.52
C PRO A 368 -9.69 -18.84 5.21
N THR A 369 -10.59 -19.53 4.51
CA THR A 369 -11.12 -20.82 4.96
C THR A 369 -10.65 -21.95 4.06
N LYS A 370 -10.47 -23.13 4.66
CA LYS A 370 -10.21 -24.39 3.93
C LYS A 370 -11.49 -25.09 3.51
N GLU A 371 -12.64 -24.61 3.95
CA GLU A 371 -13.93 -25.13 3.49
C GLU A 371 -14.08 -24.90 1.98
N LEU A 372 -14.49 -25.94 1.26
CA LEU A 372 -14.76 -25.88 -0.17
C LEU A 372 -16.19 -25.36 -0.40
N ILE A 373 -16.34 -24.05 -0.24
CA ILE A 373 -17.65 -23.36 -0.33
C ILE A 373 -17.96 -22.97 -1.78
N ALA A 374 -16.92 -22.54 -2.49
CA ALA A 374 -16.96 -22.22 -3.90
C ALA A 374 -15.66 -22.63 -4.60
N GLU A 375 -15.78 -22.99 -5.88
CA GLU A 375 -14.67 -23.30 -6.77
C GLU A 375 -14.94 -22.73 -8.17
N SER A 376 -13.88 -22.34 -8.87
CA SER A 376 -13.94 -21.89 -10.26
C SER A 376 -12.91 -22.63 -11.09
N LYS A 377 -13.14 -22.71 -12.40
CA LYS A 377 -12.14 -23.21 -13.35
C LYS A 377 -11.35 -22.05 -13.94
N HIS A 378 -10.14 -22.33 -14.41
CA HIS A 378 -9.34 -21.40 -15.20
C HIS A 378 -10.17 -20.86 -16.39
N PRO A 379 -10.10 -19.55 -16.71
CA PRO A 379 -9.15 -18.55 -16.20
C PRO A 379 -9.53 -17.89 -14.86
N ALA A 380 -10.68 -18.20 -14.26
CA ALA A 380 -11.05 -17.60 -12.99
C ALA A 380 -10.28 -18.22 -11.81
N GLN A 381 -9.71 -17.36 -10.97
CA GLN A 381 -9.08 -17.73 -9.70
C GLN A 381 -9.99 -17.38 -8.55
N ILE A 382 -10.01 -18.21 -7.51
CA ILE A 382 -10.90 -18.03 -6.35
C ILE A 382 -10.14 -18.25 -5.05
N GLN A 383 -10.52 -17.48 -4.02
CA GLN A 383 -10.15 -17.76 -2.62
C GLN A 383 -11.39 -17.59 -1.75
N ASN A 384 -11.63 -18.58 -0.90
CA ASN A 384 -12.74 -18.58 0.05
C ASN A 384 -12.30 -17.98 1.38
N PHE A 385 -13.21 -17.25 2.00
CA PHE A 385 -13.04 -16.54 3.25
C PHE A 385 -14.24 -16.75 4.16
N SER A 386 -14.00 -16.65 5.46
CA SER A 386 -15.04 -16.50 6.47
C SER A 386 -14.83 -15.22 7.26
N ASP A 387 -15.93 -14.57 7.61
CA ASP A 387 -15.96 -13.48 8.60
C ASP A 387 -16.22 -14.08 9.98
N SER A 388 -15.23 -14.01 10.86
CA SER A 388 -15.37 -14.55 12.22
C SER A 388 -16.36 -13.76 13.09
N GLU A 389 -16.66 -12.51 12.77
CA GLU A 389 -17.63 -11.71 13.54
C GLU A 389 -19.06 -12.05 13.17
N SER A 390 -19.36 -12.16 11.87
CA SER A 390 -20.71 -12.40 11.39
C SER A 390 -21.02 -13.87 11.08
N GLY A 391 -20.02 -14.75 11.08
CA GLY A 391 -20.14 -16.14 10.65
C GLY A 391 -20.48 -16.31 9.16
N ARG A 392 -20.27 -15.27 8.33
CA ARG A 392 -20.63 -15.28 6.91
C ARG A 392 -19.48 -15.78 6.07
N PHE A 393 -19.80 -16.35 4.92
CA PHE A 393 -18.82 -16.86 3.96
C PHE A 393 -18.79 -15.98 2.71
N TYR A 394 -17.57 -15.78 2.23
CA TYR A 394 -17.29 -14.94 1.07
C TYR A 394 -16.29 -15.62 0.17
N SER A 395 -16.37 -15.32 -1.13
CA SER A 395 -15.35 -15.74 -2.09
C SER A 395 -14.93 -14.54 -2.91
N VAL A 396 -13.62 -14.35 -3.05
CA VAL A 396 -13.04 -13.36 -3.96
C VAL A 396 -12.70 -14.11 -5.25
N ILE A 397 -13.29 -13.66 -6.36
CA ILE A 397 -13.10 -14.24 -7.69
C ILE A 397 -12.40 -13.22 -8.58
N VAL A 398 -11.39 -13.67 -9.31
CA VAL A 398 -10.56 -12.83 -10.19
C VAL A 398 -10.49 -13.47 -11.57
N ASN A 399 -10.79 -12.69 -12.61
CA ASN A 399 -10.54 -13.10 -13.99
C ASN A 399 -9.03 -12.96 -14.28
N ASP A 400 -8.34 -14.09 -14.41
CA ASP A 400 -6.90 -14.12 -14.65
C ASP A 400 -6.51 -13.92 -16.12
N ASN A 401 -7.49 -13.73 -16.99
CA ASN A 401 -7.29 -13.31 -18.37
C ASN A 401 -7.18 -11.77 -18.43
N LEU A 402 -5.99 -11.28 -18.78
CA LEU A 402 -5.69 -9.84 -18.89
C LEU A 402 -6.06 -9.25 -20.25
N GLN A 403 -6.45 -10.10 -21.22
CA GLN A 403 -6.70 -9.71 -22.61
C GLN A 403 -8.19 -9.66 -22.95
N SER A 404 -9.01 -10.51 -22.33
CA SER A 404 -10.44 -10.58 -22.63
C SER A 404 -11.35 -10.63 -21.40
N LYS A 405 -12.57 -10.16 -21.63
CA LYS A 405 -13.71 -10.39 -20.76
C LYS A 405 -14.07 -11.88 -20.79
N GLU A 406 -14.36 -12.45 -19.62
CA GLU A 406 -14.70 -13.86 -19.46
C GLU A 406 -16.07 -14.02 -18.80
N GLU A 407 -16.82 -15.05 -19.21
CA GLU A 407 -17.98 -15.51 -18.46
C GLU A 407 -17.48 -16.49 -17.39
N THR A 408 -17.58 -16.10 -16.12
CA THR A 408 -17.04 -16.87 -15.01
C THR A 408 -18.13 -17.71 -14.37
N THR A 409 -17.96 -19.03 -14.41
CA THR A 409 -18.84 -19.97 -13.70
C THR A 409 -18.19 -20.42 -12.39
N VAL A 410 -18.92 -20.21 -11.29
CA VAL A 410 -18.52 -20.62 -9.94
C VAL A 410 -19.43 -21.77 -9.51
N ARG A 411 -18.82 -22.90 -9.19
CA ARG A 411 -19.48 -24.04 -8.55
C ARG A 411 -19.51 -23.83 -7.04
N LEU A 412 -20.64 -24.14 -6.43
CA LEU A 412 -20.95 -23.89 -5.03
C LEU A 412 -21.25 -25.20 -4.32
N GLU A 413 -21.07 -25.20 -3.01
CA GLU A 413 -21.47 -26.33 -2.18
C GLU A 413 -23.00 -26.55 -2.19
N PRO A 414 -23.49 -27.79 -2.01
CA PRO A 414 -24.91 -28.13 -2.12
C PRO A 414 -25.83 -27.35 -1.15
N GLN A 415 -25.32 -26.98 0.03
CA GLN A 415 -26.08 -26.26 1.07
C GLN A 415 -26.36 -24.80 0.70
N THR A 416 -25.75 -24.26 -0.35
CA THR A 416 -25.93 -22.87 -0.75
C THR A 416 -27.39 -22.56 -1.08
N LYS A 417 -28.02 -21.64 -0.35
CA LYS A 417 -29.38 -21.14 -0.59
C LYS A 417 -29.42 -19.89 -1.45
N GLN A 418 -28.42 -19.03 -1.32
CA GLN A 418 -28.35 -17.76 -2.04
C GLN A 418 -26.91 -17.31 -2.22
N VAL A 419 -26.64 -16.64 -3.34
CA VAL A 419 -25.39 -15.95 -3.60
C VAL A 419 -25.66 -14.49 -3.92
N ILE A 420 -24.91 -13.59 -3.29
CA ILE A 420 -25.02 -12.14 -3.50
C ILE A 420 -23.66 -11.65 -3.99
N ASP A 421 -23.61 -11.00 -5.15
CA ASP A 421 -22.46 -10.18 -5.51
C ASP A 421 -22.49 -8.93 -4.63
N VAL A 422 -21.55 -8.83 -3.68
CA VAL A 422 -21.55 -7.73 -2.71
C VAL A 422 -21.03 -6.42 -3.30
N ILE A 423 -20.40 -6.46 -4.48
CA ILE A 423 -19.98 -5.27 -5.20
C ILE A 423 -21.18 -4.59 -5.85
N SER A 424 -22.03 -5.36 -6.53
CA SER A 424 -23.25 -4.83 -7.16
C SER A 424 -24.48 -4.81 -6.24
N GLY A 425 -24.43 -5.51 -5.11
CA GLY A 425 -25.55 -5.71 -4.19
C GLY A 425 -26.65 -6.62 -4.75
N LYS A 426 -26.40 -7.33 -5.86
CA LYS A 426 -27.41 -8.12 -6.56
C LYS A 426 -27.33 -9.60 -6.17
N SER A 427 -28.50 -10.22 -6.03
CA SER A 427 -28.58 -11.68 -5.93
C SER A 427 -28.25 -12.30 -7.29
N LEU A 428 -27.40 -13.33 -7.29
CA LEU A 428 -27.06 -14.10 -8.48
C LEU A 428 -27.99 -15.32 -8.59
N SER A 429 -28.41 -15.63 -9.81
CA SER A 429 -29.29 -16.77 -10.07
C SER A 429 -28.52 -18.09 -9.94
N LEU A 430 -29.01 -18.96 -9.06
CA LEU A 430 -28.49 -20.31 -8.91
C LEU A 430 -29.03 -21.21 -10.01
N THR A 431 -28.14 -21.96 -10.66
CA THR A 431 -28.50 -23.06 -11.55
C THR A 431 -28.15 -24.37 -10.86
N GLU A 432 -29.13 -25.27 -10.75
CA GLU A 432 -28.95 -26.62 -10.23
C GLU A 432 -28.85 -27.60 -11.40
N GLU A 433 -27.79 -28.40 -11.44
CA GLU A 433 -27.77 -29.59 -12.30
C GLU A 433 -28.71 -30.66 -11.71
N PHE A 434 -29.51 -31.30 -12.58
CA PHE A 434 -30.59 -32.22 -12.20
C PHE A 434 -30.17 -33.26 -11.12
N ALA A 435 -31.09 -33.55 -10.20
CA ALA A 435 -31.00 -34.49 -9.06
C ALA A 435 -30.21 -34.02 -7.82
N GLY A 436 -30.53 -32.84 -7.28
CA GLY A 436 -29.93 -32.35 -6.03
C GLY A 436 -28.43 -32.06 -6.17
N GLY A 437 -28.01 -31.76 -7.40
CA GLY A 437 -26.64 -31.73 -7.82
C GLY A 437 -25.91 -30.44 -7.49
N ILE A 438 -24.83 -30.26 -8.23
CA ILE A 438 -23.93 -29.12 -8.18
C ILE A 438 -24.71 -27.83 -8.43
N LYS A 439 -24.57 -26.86 -7.53
CA LYS A 439 -25.07 -25.49 -7.72
C LYS A 439 -24.02 -24.65 -8.41
N THR A 440 -24.44 -23.85 -9.38
CA THR A 440 -23.55 -22.91 -10.07
C THR A 440 -24.16 -21.52 -10.14
N VAL A 441 -23.29 -20.51 -10.21
CA VAL A 441 -23.62 -19.16 -10.65
C VAL A 441 -22.67 -18.78 -11.78
N SER A 442 -23.17 -18.00 -12.74
CA SER A 442 -22.36 -17.46 -13.83
C SER A 442 -22.53 -15.95 -13.91
N PHE A 443 -21.43 -15.25 -14.13
CA PHE A 443 -21.43 -13.81 -14.34
C PHE A 443 -20.20 -13.35 -15.14
N PRO A 444 -20.32 -12.25 -15.89
CA PRO A 444 -19.22 -11.72 -16.66
C PRO A 444 -18.22 -10.93 -15.81
N LEU A 445 -16.93 -11.10 -16.06
CA LEU A 445 -15.84 -10.27 -15.51
C LEU A 445 -15.01 -9.67 -16.65
N LYS A 446 -14.71 -8.36 -16.58
CA LYS A 446 -13.79 -7.70 -17.54
C LYS A 446 -12.38 -8.31 -17.40
N ALA A 447 -11.51 -8.04 -18.37
CA ALA A 447 -10.11 -8.46 -18.31
C ALA A 447 -9.43 -7.96 -17.03
N GLY A 448 -8.83 -8.87 -16.26
CA GLY A 448 -8.19 -8.61 -14.97
C GLY A 448 -9.14 -8.15 -13.84
N ASP A 449 -10.45 -8.08 -14.07
CA ASP A 449 -11.40 -7.65 -13.04
C ASP A 449 -11.73 -8.79 -12.07
N GLY A 450 -12.41 -8.45 -11.00
CA GLY A 450 -12.82 -9.38 -9.97
C GLY A 450 -14.12 -8.96 -9.32
N THR A 451 -14.61 -9.83 -8.46
CA THR A 451 -15.77 -9.57 -7.62
C THR A 451 -15.65 -10.29 -6.29
N ILE A 452 -16.54 -9.95 -5.38
CA ILE A 452 -16.72 -10.64 -4.12
C ILE A 452 -18.15 -11.14 -4.08
N ILE A 453 -18.34 -12.43 -3.86
CA ILE A 453 -19.65 -13.00 -3.60
C ILE A 453 -19.78 -13.38 -2.12
N GLN A 454 -20.95 -13.12 -1.54
CA GLN A 454 -21.36 -13.67 -0.26
C GLN A 454 -22.18 -14.94 -0.52
N ILE A 455 -21.89 -15.99 0.24
CA ILE A 455 -22.55 -17.30 0.14
C ILE A 455 -23.39 -17.53 1.39
N ILE A 456 -24.68 -17.76 1.20
CA ILE A 456 -25.66 -17.95 2.27
C ILE A 456 -26.10 -19.43 2.26
N ARG A 457 -25.93 -20.11 3.39
CA ARG A 457 -26.23 -21.53 3.61
C ARG A 457 -27.63 -21.79 4.15
#